data_AF-A0A645G897-F1
#
_entry.id   AF-A0A645G897-F1
#
_cell.length_a   1.000
_cell.length_b   1.000
_cell.length_c   1.000
_cell.angle_alpha   90.00
_cell.angle_beta   90.00
_cell.angle_gamma   90.00
#
_symmetry.space_group_name_H-M   'P 1'
#
loop_
_entity.id
_entity.type
_entity.pdbx_description
1 polymer ?
#
loop_
_entity_poly.entity_id
_entity_poly.type
_entity_poly.pdbx_seq_one_letter_code
_entity_poly.pdbx_strand_id
1 'polypeptide(L)' 'MKLIGLNLGKNRTPFQNMSNEEEASMRKELEAIHFFERCNKL' A
#
# COMPACT_ATOMS: atom_id res chain seq x y z
N MET A 1 -0.87 4.33 2.69
CA MET A 1 -0.69 5.18 1.49
C MET A 1 0.64 5.01 0.77
N LYS A 2 1.61 4.29 1.35
CA LYS A 2 2.88 4.00 0.68
C LYS A 2 2.71 3.31 -0.69
N LEU A 3 1.76 2.37 -0.80
CA LEU A 3 1.45 1.66 -2.05
C LEU A 3 0.92 2.55 -3.18
N ILE A 4 0.36 3.73 -2.87
CA ILE A 4 -0.09 4.71 -3.87
C ILE A 4 0.96 5.80 -4.17
N GLY A 5 2.19 5.63 -3.67
CA GLY A 5 3.29 6.58 -3.88
C GLY A 5 3.37 7.72 -2.86
N LEU A 6 2.47 7.77 -1.87
CA LEU A 6 2.51 8.78 -0.81
C LEU A 6 3.25 8.24 0.42
N ASN A 7 4.36 8.88 0.78
CA ASN A 7 5.13 8.54 1.98
C ASN A 7 4.59 9.30 3.20
N LEU A 8 3.83 8.62 4.05
CA LEU A 8 3.24 9.18 5.27
C LEU A 8 3.97 8.77 6.56
N GLY A 9 5.15 8.16 6.45
CA GLY A 9 5.87 7.62 7.60
C GLY A 9 5.22 6.39 8.23
N LYS A 10 5.64 6.07 9.45
CA LYS A 10 5.20 4.88 10.22
C LYS A 10 3.98 5.18 11.08
N ASN A 11 3.19 4.15 11.34
CA ASN A 11 2.11 4.20 12.31
C ASN A 11 2.66 4.49 13.72
N ARG A 12 1.97 5.35 14.46
CA ARG A 12 2.27 5.65 15.87
C ARG A 12 1.82 4.50 16.76
N THR A 13 2.48 4.34 17.91
CA THR A 13 2.06 3.39 18.94
C THR A 13 0.64 3.73 19.42
N PRO A 14 -0.23 2.72 19.63
CA PRO A 14 0.05 1.28 19.71
C PRO A 14 -0.10 0.50 18.38
N PHE A 15 -0.33 1.18 17.25
CA PHE A 15 -0.63 0.50 16.00
C PHE A 15 0.61 -0.11 15.34
N GLN A 16 0.46 -1.35 14.89
CA GLN A 16 1.53 -2.06 14.19
C GLN A 16 1.74 -1.47 12.79
N ASN A 17 2.99 -1.57 12.33
CA ASN A 17 3.37 -1.23 10.98
C ASN A 17 3.28 -2.47 10.10
N MET A 18 3.02 -2.26 8.81
CA MET A 18 3.03 -3.30 7.81
C MET A 18 4.45 -3.84 7.59
N SER A 19 4.59 -5.16 7.55
CA SER A 19 5.83 -5.82 7.14
C SER A 19 6.03 -5.74 5.63
N ASN A 20 7.27 -5.97 5.17
CA ASN A 20 7.58 -5.93 3.74
C ASN A 20 6.83 -7.02 2.94
N GLU A 21 6.57 -8.16 3.58
CA GLU A 21 5.85 -9.29 2.98
C GLU A 21 4.37 -8.97 2.79
N GLU A 22 3.74 -8.39 3.82
CA GLU A 22 2.35 -7.91 3.75
C GLU A 22 2.19 -6.81 2.69
N GLU A 23 3.15 -5.88 2.60
CA GLU A 23 3.15 -4.83 1.59
C GLU A 23 3.18 -5.42 0.17
N ALA A 24 3.99 -6.46 -0.06
CA ALA A 24 4.05 -7.15 -1.34
C ALA A 24 2.75 -7.91 -1.66
N SER A 25 2.10 -8.54 -0.67
CA SER A 25 0.81 -9.20 -0.85
C SER A 25 -0.28 -8.21 -1.22
N MET A 26 -0.40 -7.12 -0.45
CA MET A 26 -1.40 -6.07 -0.70
C MET A 26 -1.22 -5.40 -2.05
N ARG A 27 0.02 -5.19 -2.50
CA ARG A 27 0.27 -4.69 -3.85
C ARG A 27 -0.28 -5.62 -4.92
N LYS A 28 -0.07 -6.93 -4.80
CA LYS A 28 -0.61 -7.93 -5.74
C LYS A 28 -2.13 -7.94 -5.75
N GLU A 29 -2.76 -7.83 -4.58
CA GLU A 29 -4.22 -7.75 -4.46
C GLU A 29 -4.78 -6.49 -5.15
N LEU A 30 -4.10 -5.34 -5.00
CA LEU A 30 -4.46 -4.10 -5.69
C LEU A 30 -4.25 -4.19 -7.22
N GLU A 31 -3.18 -4.85 -7.66
CA GLU A 31 -2.95 -5.13 -9.09
C GLU A 31 -4.04 -6.04 -9.67
N ALA A 32 -4.48 -7.08 -8.94
CA ALA A 32 -5.52 -8.00 -9.37
C ALA A 32 -6.89 -7.34 -9.61
N ILE A 33 -7.18 -6.24 -8.91
CA ILE A 33 -8.42 -5.45 -9.10
C ILE A 33 -8.25 -4.27 -10.06
N HIS A 34 -7.12 -4.20 -10.79
CA HIS A 34 -6.78 -3.09 -11.71
C HIS A 34 -6.80 -1.71 -11.02
N PHE A 35 -6.49 -1.65 -9.73
CA PHE A 35 -6.56 -0.40 -8.96
C PHE A 35 -5.60 0.66 -9.50
N PHE A 36 -4.36 0.26 -9.80
CA PHE A 36 -3.34 1.18 -10.34
C PHE A 36 -3.68 1.66 -11.75
N GLU A 37 -4.32 0.82 -12.56
CA GLU A 37 -4.74 1.17 -13.92
C GLU A 37 -5.97 2.08 -13.97
N ARG A 38 -6.77 2.17 -12.90
CA ARG A 38 -8.04 2.93 -12.89
C ARG A 38 -8.04 4.11 -11.95
N CYS A 39 -7.54 3.94 -10.72
CA CYS A 39 -7.73 4.90 -9.63
C CYS A 39 -6.44 5.64 -9.23
N ASN A 40 -5.26 5.09 -9.51
CA ASN A 40 -3.97 5.70 -9.20
C ASN A 40 -3.18 6.05 -10.48
N LYS A 41 -3.85 6.74 -11.41
CA LYS A 41 -3.23 7.32 -12.61
C LYS A 41 -2.58 8.64 -12.21
N LEU A 42 -1.26 8.73 -12.32
CA LEU A 42 -0.52 9.98 -12.19
C LEU A 42 -1.04 11.04 -13.16
#